data_AF-A0A6J4HRY0-F1
#
_entry.id   AF-A0A6J4HRY0-F1
#
_cell.length_a   1.000
_cell.length_b   1.000
_cell.length_c   1.000
_cell.angle_alpha   90.00
_cell.angle_beta   90.00
_cell.angle_gamma   90.00
#
_symmetry.space_group_name_H-M   'P 1'
#
loop_
_entity.id
_entity.type
_entity.pdbx_description
1 polymer ?
#
loop_
_entity_poly.entity_id
_entity_poly.type
_entity_poly.pdbx_seq_one_letter_code
_entity_poly.pdbx_strand_id
1 'polypeptide(L)'
;EPVVHQELAPGPRYALDACALSFGATRGPILLVSSQPAWEYVLRRRLGDRFFTIDDPERPPAQAWIGAAWLDPLRSLWQEQLQAMSRELPGGSLLSVVQSLPLAALRRTVNPYAVGIMPHRLLQFRTALIQNGFRLERTFGFQTLWWIVLGRIAARLATTRPDLSDRLQFAMRRGFATRGPALAFAMTGLIEARAGMRPG
;
A
#
# COMPACT_ATOMS: atom_id res chain seq x y z
N GLU A 1 20.34 -16.06 -9.71
CA GLU A 1 20.03 -15.39 -11.00
C GLU A 1 19.64 -13.94 -10.74
N PRO A 2 20.08 -12.97 -11.54
CA PRO A 2 19.69 -11.60 -11.33
C PRO A 2 18.20 -11.49 -11.70
N VAL A 3 17.36 -11.32 -10.69
CA VAL A 3 15.93 -11.06 -10.84
C VAL A 3 15.81 -9.83 -11.74
N VAL A 4 15.29 -10.04 -12.95
CA VAL A 4 14.86 -9.00 -13.88
C VAL A 4 14.20 -7.91 -13.05
N HIS A 5 14.77 -6.70 -13.07
CA HIS A 5 14.22 -5.53 -12.41
C HIS A 5 12.81 -5.30 -12.94
N GLN A 6 11.80 -5.93 -12.32
CA GLN A 6 10.42 -5.65 -12.65
C GLN A 6 10.16 -4.24 -12.17
N GLU A 7 10.23 -3.31 -13.12
CA GLU A 7 9.74 -1.96 -12.93
C GLU A 7 8.29 -2.08 -12.46
N LEU A 8 8.07 -1.79 -11.18
CA LEU A 8 6.74 -1.86 -10.61
C LEU A 8 5.83 -0.92 -11.39
N ALA A 9 4.58 -1.35 -11.60
CA ALA A 9 3.56 -0.49 -12.13
C ALA A 9 3.47 0.83 -11.31
N PRO A 10 3.03 1.94 -11.93
CA PRO A 10 2.96 3.23 -11.23
C PRO A 10 2.22 3.16 -9.89
N GLY A 11 1.05 2.51 -9.81
CA GLY A 11 0.28 2.40 -8.57
C GLY A 11 1.10 1.89 -7.37
N PRO A 12 1.63 0.65 -7.42
CA PRO A 12 2.48 0.11 -6.36
C PRO A 12 3.72 0.94 -6.08
N ARG A 13 4.41 1.44 -7.10
CA ARG A 13 5.62 2.25 -6.93
C ARG A 13 5.37 3.45 -6.02
N TYR A 14 4.35 4.25 -6.34
CA TYR A 14 4.00 5.47 -5.60
C TYR A 14 3.39 5.17 -4.23
N ALA A 15 2.60 4.10 -4.08
CA ALA A 15 2.07 3.70 -2.78
C ALA A 15 3.20 3.30 -1.82
N LEU A 16 4.18 2.55 -2.31
CA LEU A 16 5.37 2.18 -1.55
C LEU A 16 6.28 3.40 -1.28
N ASP A 17 6.32 4.41 -2.17
CA ASP A 17 7.10 5.64 -1.95
C ASP A 17 6.48 6.44 -0.81
N ALA A 18 5.14 6.58 -0.83
CA ALA A 18 4.40 7.21 0.26
C ALA A 18 4.56 6.45 1.59
N CYS A 19 4.49 5.12 1.57
CA CYS A 19 4.79 4.28 2.73
C CYS A 19 6.20 4.55 3.27
N ALA A 20 7.22 4.57 2.40
CA ALA A 20 8.59 4.86 2.80
C ALA A 20 8.74 6.27 3.40
N LEU A 21 8.10 7.29 2.81
CA LEU A 21 8.12 8.65 3.34
C LEU A 21 7.54 8.74 4.75
N SER A 22 6.47 7.98 5.04
CA SER A 22 5.85 7.97 6.37
C SER A 22 6.74 7.37 7.46
N PHE A 23 7.68 6.49 7.10
CA PHE A 23 8.70 5.96 8.01
C PHE A 23 10.04 6.68 7.94
N GLY A 24 10.29 7.48 6.91
CA GLY A 24 11.58 8.13 6.67
C GLY A 24 11.96 9.15 7.74
N ALA A 25 10.97 9.78 8.38
CA ALA A 25 11.19 10.76 9.45
C ALA A 25 11.50 10.14 10.82
N THR A 26 11.14 8.88 11.04
CA THR A 26 11.36 8.17 12.30
C THR A 26 12.57 7.24 12.16
N ARG A 27 13.35 7.08 13.24
CA ARG A 27 14.43 6.07 13.31
C ARG A 27 13.96 4.94 14.22
N GLY A 28 14.08 3.71 13.75
CA GLY A 28 13.67 2.52 14.50
C GLY A 28 13.22 1.36 13.60
N PRO A 29 13.03 0.18 14.20
CA PRO A 29 12.66 -1.03 13.50
C PRO A 29 11.18 -1.02 13.09
N ILE A 30 10.91 -1.62 11.94
CA ILE A 30 9.59 -1.70 11.32
C ILE A 30 9.25 -3.16 11.11
N LEU A 31 8.11 -3.59 11.63
CA LEU A 31 7.60 -4.93 11.36
C LEU A 31 7.11 -5.02 9.91
N LEU A 32 7.59 -6.00 9.14
CA LEU A 32 7.19 -6.24 7.77
C LEU A 32 6.34 -7.52 7.69
N VAL A 33 5.14 -7.38 7.15
CA VAL A 33 4.27 -8.50 6.76
C VAL A 33 4.01 -8.37 5.27
N SER A 34 4.38 -9.34 4.45
CA SER A 34 4.29 -9.22 3.00
C SER A 34 3.84 -10.51 2.33
N SER A 35 2.95 -10.39 1.34
CA SER A 35 2.67 -11.47 0.38
C SER A 35 3.18 -11.15 -1.03
N GLN A 36 3.94 -10.06 -1.18
CA GLN A 36 4.43 -9.52 -2.45
C GLN A 36 5.95 -9.34 -2.39
N PRO A 37 6.75 -10.37 -2.76
CA PRO A 37 8.20 -10.29 -2.71
C PRO A 37 8.78 -9.11 -3.51
N ALA A 38 8.17 -8.77 -4.65
CA ALA A 38 8.60 -7.63 -5.46
C ALA A 38 8.38 -6.28 -4.76
N TRP A 39 7.30 -6.13 -3.98
CA TRP A 39 7.02 -4.90 -3.23
C TRP A 39 7.92 -4.78 -2.02
N GLU A 40 8.15 -5.89 -1.33
CA GLU A 40 9.10 -5.98 -0.22
C GLU A 40 10.50 -5.56 -0.66
N TYR A 41 11.02 -6.11 -1.76
CA TYR A 41 12.33 -5.75 -2.30
C TYR A 41 12.45 -4.23 -2.53
N VAL A 42 11.45 -3.62 -3.17
CA VAL A 42 11.45 -2.17 -3.43
C VAL A 42 11.38 -1.36 -2.14
N LEU A 43 10.58 -1.79 -1.16
CA LEU A 43 10.46 -1.07 0.10
C LEU A 43 11.75 -1.16 0.94
N ARG A 44 12.37 -2.35 1.00
CA ARG A 44 13.69 -2.56 1.63
C ARG A 44 14.76 -1.68 1.00
N ARG A 45 14.79 -1.54 -0.33
CA ARG A 45 15.72 -0.61 -1.00
C ARG A 45 15.54 0.86 -0.60
N ARG A 46 14.35 1.26 -0.16
CA ARG A 46 14.05 2.65 0.22
C ARG A 46 14.34 2.96 1.68
N LEU A 47 14.16 1.98 2.57
CA LEU A 47 14.28 2.17 4.02
C LEU A 47 15.46 1.40 4.64
N GLY A 48 16.19 0.61 3.86
CA GLY A 48 17.33 -0.18 4.31
C GLY A 48 16.94 -1.37 5.18
N ASP A 49 17.86 -1.76 6.06
CA ASP A 49 17.77 -2.96 6.90
C ASP A 49 16.91 -2.76 8.16
N ARG A 50 15.94 -1.85 8.09
CA ARG A 50 15.04 -1.52 9.22
C ARG A 50 13.84 -2.44 9.32
N PHE A 51 13.68 -3.35 8.35
CA PHE A 51 12.54 -4.25 8.25
C PHE A 51 12.84 -5.61 8.80
N PHE A 52 11.97 -6.04 9.70
CA PHE A 52 12.06 -7.34 10.36
C PHE A 52 10.73 -8.08 10.21
N THR A 53 10.79 -9.39 10.05
CA THR A 53 9.62 -10.27 10.10
C THR A 53 9.39 -10.79 11.52
N ILE A 54 8.22 -11.39 11.78
CA ILE A 54 7.93 -12.02 13.08
C ILE A 54 8.89 -13.17 13.39
N ASP A 55 9.36 -13.87 12.36
CA ASP A 55 10.21 -15.05 12.48
C ASP A 55 11.71 -14.72 12.45
N ASP A 56 12.08 -13.43 12.36
CA ASP A 56 13.49 -13.04 12.32
C ASP A 56 14.16 -13.28 13.69
N PRO A 57 15.30 -13.99 13.74
CA PRO A 57 15.97 -14.32 15.01
C PRO A 57 16.55 -13.09 15.71
N GLU A 58 16.89 -12.05 14.94
CA GLU A 58 17.43 -10.79 15.43
C GLU A 58 16.34 -9.74 15.65
N ARG A 59 15.06 -10.14 15.68
CA ARG A 59 13.97 -9.18 15.82
C ARG A 59 14.07 -8.40 17.14
N PRO A 60 13.90 -7.08 17.10
CA PRO A 60 13.87 -6.28 18.32
C PRO A 60 12.62 -6.60 19.16
N PRO A 61 12.64 -6.26 20.46
CA PRO A 61 11.49 -6.49 21.34
C PRO A 61 10.28 -5.66 20.90
N ALA A 62 9.06 -6.14 21.22
CA ALA A 62 7.80 -5.52 20.81
C ALA A 62 7.71 -4.00 21.08
N GLN A 63 8.18 -3.54 22.24
CA GLN A 63 8.21 -2.11 22.60
C GLN A 63 9.11 -1.23 21.71
N ALA A 64 10.03 -1.80 20.93
CA ALA A 64 10.94 -1.04 20.09
C ALA A 64 10.38 -0.72 18.69
N TRP A 65 9.29 -1.37 18.27
CA TRP A 65 8.69 -1.12 16.96
C TRP A 65 8.18 0.32 16.85
N ILE A 66 8.59 1.02 15.79
CA ILE A 66 8.00 2.33 15.45
C ILE A 66 6.73 2.20 14.62
N GLY A 67 6.48 1.00 14.09
CA GLY A 67 5.38 0.72 13.19
C GLY A 67 5.50 -0.61 12.44
N ALA A 68 4.55 -0.83 11.54
CA ALA A 68 4.53 -1.97 10.63
C ALA A 68 4.19 -1.55 9.20
N ALA A 69 4.81 -2.21 8.23
CA ALA A 69 4.42 -2.18 6.83
C ALA A 69 3.75 -3.51 6.46
N TRP A 70 2.53 -3.44 5.93
CA TRP A 70 1.78 -4.62 5.51
C TRP A 70 1.50 -4.57 4.01
N LEU A 71 2.14 -5.45 3.26
CA LEU A 71 2.15 -5.47 1.81
C LEU A 71 1.23 -6.58 1.28
N ASP A 72 0.11 -6.15 0.73
CA ASP A 72 -0.94 -6.94 0.08
C ASP A 72 -1.49 -8.05 0.99
N PRO A 73 -2.32 -7.71 2.00
CA PRO A 73 -2.86 -8.68 2.95
C PRO A 73 -3.63 -9.81 2.24
N LEU A 74 -3.32 -11.06 2.58
CA LEU A 74 -4.00 -12.23 1.99
C LEU A 74 -5.39 -12.43 2.58
N ARG A 75 -6.38 -12.70 1.72
CA ARG A 75 -7.79 -12.90 2.11
C ARG A 75 -7.99 -13.99 3.17
N SER A 76 -7.17 -15.04 3.18
CA SER A 76 -7.29 -16.16 4.13
C SER A 76 -6.69 -15.86 5.50
N LEU A 77 -5.65 -15.04 5.59
CA LEU A 77 -4.82 -14.87 6.80
C LEU A 77 -4.92 -13.49 7.43
N TRP A 78 -5.54 -12.51 6.75
CA TRP A 78 -5.46 -11.12 7.20
C TRP A 78 -6.02 -10.89 8.60
N GLN A 79 -7.06 -11.62 9.03
CA GLN A 79 -7.63 -11.40 10.37
C GLN A 79 -6.65 -11.81 11.47
N GLU A 80 -6.00 -12.96 11.30
CA GLU A 80 -4.98 -13.47 12.21
C GLU A 80 -3.75 -12.55 12.22
N GLN A 81 -3.26 -12.17 11.04
CA GLN A 81 -2.13 -11.25 10.90
C GLN A 81 -2.42 -9.88 11.55
N LEU A 82 -3.63 -9.34 11.37
CA LEU A 82 -4.05 -8.09 12.00
C LEU A 82 -4.06 -8.21 13.54
N GLN A 83 -4.56 -9.32 14.08
CA GLN A 83 -4.55 -9.57 15.52
C GLN A 83 -3.12 -9.76 16.07
N ALA A 84 -2.23 -10.39 15.33
CA ALA A 84 -0.83 -10.52 15.71
C ALA A 84 -0.15 -9.14 15.75
N MET A 85 -0.32 -8.33 14.70
CA MET A 85 0.24 -6.97 14.65
C MET A 85 -0.34 -6.05 15.73
N SER A 86 -1.62 -6.18 16.07
CA SER A 86 -2.22 -5.35 17.13
C SER A 86 -1.66 -5.65 18.53
N ARG A 87 -1.10 -6.84 18.74
CA ARG A 87 -0.39 -7.22 19.98
C ARG A 87 1.07 -6.81 19.98
N GLU A 88 1.72 -6.85 18.81
CA GLU A 88 3.14 -6.51 18.65
C GLU A 88 3.38 -5.00 18.65
N LEU A 89 2.49 -4.21 18.04
CA LEU A 89 2.72 -2.77 17.87
C LEU A 89 2.43 -1.99 19.15
N PRO A 90 3.39 -1.20 19.67
CA PRO A 90 3.14 -0.33 20.81
C PRO A 90 2.17 0.78 20.45
N GLY A 91 1.48 1.32 21.45
CA GLY A 91 0.56 2.45 21.28
C GLY A 91 1.24 3.65 20.61
N GLY A 92 0.55 4.28 19.66
CA GLY A 92 1.07 5.40 18.88
C GLY A 92 1.84 5.00 17.61
N SER A 93 2.18 3.73 17.43
CA SER A 93 2.90 3.21 16.26
C SER A 93 2.11 3.32 14.96
N LEU A 94 2.81 3.51 13.85
CA LEU A 94 2.20 3.60 12.52
C LEU A 94 2.07 2.23 11.87
N LEU A 95 0.86 1.85 11.45
CA LEU A 95 0.61 0.76 10.52
C LEU A 95 0.34 1.33 9.13
N SER A 96 1.19 0.97 8.16
CA SER A 96 1.06 1.35 6.76
C SER A 96 0.73 0.11 5.92
N VAL A 97 -0.47 0.06 5.36
CA VAL A 97 -0.96 -1.06 4.56
C VAL A 97 -0.98 -0.64 3.10
N VAL A 98 -0.16 -1.29 2.27
CA VAL A 98 -0.19 -1.15 0.81
C VAL A 98 -0.89 -2.37 0.25
N GLN A 99 -1.92 -2.20 -0.56
CA GLN A 99 -2.70 -3.33 -1.07
C GLN A 99 -3.20 -3.11 -2.49
N SER A 100 -3.40 -4.21 -3.19
CA SER A 100 -4.07 -4.23 -4.48
C SER A 100 -5.56 -3.97 -4.33
N LEU A 101 -6.16 -3.25 -5.26
CA LEU A 101 -7.57 -2.85 -5.24
C LEU A 101 -8.36 -3.49 -6.39
N PRO A 102 -9.71 -3.42 -6.40
CA PRO A 102 -10.52 -4.21 -7.32
C PRO A 102 -10.17 -3.97 -8.80
N LEU A 103 -9.79 -2.74 -9.16
CA LEU A 103 -9.40 -2.41 -10.52
C LEU A 103 -8.14 -3.18 -10.98
N ALA A 104 -7.29 -3.58 -10.03
CA ALA A 104 -6.07 -4.32 -10.31
C ALA A 104 -6.30 -5.73 -10.84
N ALA A 105 -7.42 -6.37 -10.46
CA ALA A 105 -7.81 -7.67 -10.99
C ALA A 105 -7.99 -7.65 -12.51
N LEU A 106 -8.38 -6.51 -13.10
CA LEU A 106 -8.56 -6.37 -14.55
C LEU A 106 -7.25 -6.51 -15.33
N ARG A 107 -6.09 -6.34 -14.69
CA ARG A 107 -4.77 -6.39 -15.35
C ARG A 107 -4.07 -7.74 -15.23
N ARG A 108 -4.69 -8.77 -14.62
CA ARG A 108 -4.20 -10.16 -14.49
C ARG A 108 -2.74 -10.33 -14.04
N THR A 109 -2.15 -9.32 -13.42
CA THR A 109 -0.73 -9.24 -13.02
C THR A 109 -0.58 -9.15 -11.51
N VAL A 110 -1.64 -9.50 -10.79
CA VAL A 110 -1.80 -9.20 -9.35
C VAL A 110 -2.27 -10.44 -8.63
N ASN A 111 -1.90 -10.56 -7.35
CA ASN A 111 -2.32 -11.66 -6.50
C ASN A 111 -3.86 -11.66 -6.39
N PRO A 112 -4.56 -12.67 -6.96
CA PRO A 112 -6.02 -12.70 -6.97
C PRO A 112 -6.62 -12.95 -5.59
N TYR A 113 -5.78 -13.30 -4.60
CA TYR A 113 -6.18 -13.61 -3.24
C TYR A 113 -5.98 -12.46 -2.25
N ALA A 114 -5.57 -11.27 -2.71
CA ALA A 114 -5.43 -10.10 -1.85
C ALA A 114 -6.79 -9.59 -1.34
N VAL A 115 -6.86 -9.16 -0.07
CA VAL A 115 -8.10 -8.72 0.59
C VAL A 115 -8.73 -7.51 -0.11
N GLY A 116 -7.89 -6.60 -0.63
CA GLY A 116 -8.32 -5.35 -1.26
C GLY A 116 -8.96 -5.51 -2.63
N ILE A 117 -8.90 -6.70 -3.24
CA ILE A 117 -9.49 -6.98 -4.56
C ILE A 117 -11.03 -6.97 -4.54
N MET A 118 -11.66 -7.13 -3.36
CA MET A 118 -13.12 -7.17 -3.22
C MET A 118 -13.64 -5.96 -2.42
N PRO A 119 -14.56 -5.12 -2.97
CA PRO A 119 -15.02 -3.90 -2.29
C PRO A 119 -15.59 -4.12 -0.88
N HIS A 120 -16.41 -5.16 -0.69
CA HIS A 120 -17.00 -5.47 0.62
C HIS A 120 -15.93 -5.90 1.65
N ARG A 121 -14.87 -6.58 1.21
CA ARG A 121 -13.75 -6.98 2.08
C ARG A 121 -12.89 -5.79 2.47
N LEU A 122 -12.74 -4.80 1.59
CA LEU A 122 -12.08 -3.55 1.95
C LEU A 122 -12.80 -2.81 3.07
N LEU A 123 -14.14 -2.77 3.04
CA LEU A 123 -14.94 -2.20 4.13
C LEU A 123 -14.77 -3.04 5.42
N GLN A 124 -14.87 -4.36 5.32
CA GLN A 124 -14.64 -5.26 6.45
C GLN A 124 -13.25 -5.06 7.07
N PHE A 125 -12.21 -4.92 6.24
CA PHE A 125 -10.84 -4.67 6.65
C PHE A 125 -10.71 -3.36 7.44
N ARG A 126 -11.32 -2.29 6.93
CA ARG A 126 -11.32 -0.98 7.64
C ARG A 126 -12.03 -1.06 8.99
N THR A 127 -13.18 -1.73 9.06
CA THR A 127 -13.88 -1.94 10.34
C THR A 127 -13.05 -2.77 11.30
N ALA A 128 -12.40 -3.82 10.82
CA ALA A 128 -11.54 -4.67 11.65
C ALA A 128 -10.30 -3.94 12.17
N LEU A 129 -9.69 -3.03 11.39
CA LEU A 129 -8.62 -2.15 11.88
C LEU A 129 -9.08 -1.37 13.11
N ILE A 130 -10.26 -0.74 13.02
CA ILE A 130 -10.84 0.04 14.12
C ILE A 130 -11.14 -0.85 15.34
N GLN A 131 -11.74 -2.03 15.12
CA GLN A 131 -12.02 -3.00 16.19
C GLN A 131 -10.76 -3.53 16.88
N ASN A 132 -9.62 -3.57 16.18
CA ASN A 132 -8.33 -3.94 16.74
C ASN A 132 -7.56 -2.75 17.34
N GLY A 133 -8.25 -1.63 17.60
CA GLY A 133 -7.68 -0.47 18.27
C GLY A 133 -6.85 0.44 17.36
N PHE A 134 -6.89 0.28 16.04
CA PHE A 134 -6.22 1.21 15.13
C PHE A 134 -7.11 2.40 14.77
N ARG A 135 -6.56 3.61 14.84
CA ARG A 135 -7.19 4.83 14.32
C ARG A 135 -6.73 5.09 12.90
N LEU A 136 -7.64 5.04 11.92
CA LEU A 136 -7.32 5.37 10.53
C LEU A 136 -6.94 6.86 10.42
N GLU A 137 -5.75 7.16 9.89
CA GLU A 137 -5.27 8.53 9.70
C GLU A 137 -5.41 8.97 8.26
N ARG A 138 -5.02 8.11 7.31
CA ARG A 138 -5.02 8.46 5.88
C ARG A 138 -5.38 7.26 5.01
N THR A 139 -6.04 7.54 3.90
CA THR A 139 -6.36 6.55 2.86
C THR A 139 -6.18 7.18 1.49
N PHE A 140 -5.38 6.52 0.66
CA PHE A 140 -5.08 6.98 -0.70
C PHE A 140 -5.26 5.83 -1.70
N GLY A 141 -5.81 6.13 -2.86
CA GLY A 141 -5.78 5.27 -4.03
C GLY A 141 -4.84 5.85 -5.08
N PHE A 142 -4.04 5.01 -5.73
CA PHE A 142 -3.11 5.39 -6.80
C PHE A 142 -3.46 4.71 -8.11
N GLN A 143 -3.14 5.39 -9.21
CA GLN A 143 -3.41 4.94 -10.57
C GLN A 143 -4.91 4.67 -10.78
N THR A 144 -5.70 5.75 -10.73
CA THR A 144 -7.17 5.66 -10.87
C THR A 144 -7.62 5.17 -12.25
N LEU A 145 -8.87 4.69 -12.32
CA LEU A 145 -9.52 4.32 -13.59
C LEU A 145 -9.46 5.47 -14.61
N TRP A 146 -9.77 6.69 -14.18
CA TRP A 146 -9.74 7.85 -15.05
C TRP A 146 -8.34 8.12 -15.60
N TRP A 147 -7.31 8.02 -14.76
CA TRP A 147 -5.91 8.13 -15.18
C TRP A 147 -5.55 7.06 -16.21
N ILE A 148 -6.00 5.81 -16.01
CA ILE A 148 -5.74 4.71 -16.97
C ILE A 148 -6.41 4.99 -18.32
N VAL A 149 -7.67 5.43 -18.31
CA VAL A 149 -8.43 5.71 -19.54
C VAL A 149 -7.80 6.88 -20.29
N LEU A 150 -7.56 8.01 -19.62
CA LEU A 150 -6.92 9.17 -20.24
C LEU A 150 -5.51 8.88 -20.74
N GLY A 151 -4.73 8.06 -20.02
CA GLY A 151 -3.40 7.66 -20.45
C GLY A 151 -3.42 6.88 -21.76
N ARG A 152 -4.42 6.00 -21.97
CA ARG A 152 -4.61 5.30 -23.24
C ARG A 152 -4.99 6.25 -24.37
N ILE A 153 -5.83 7.25 -24.11
CA ILE A 153 -6.20 8.27 -25.09
C ILE A 153 -4.98 9.12 -25.45
N ALA A 154 -4.21 9.58 -24.46
CA ALA A 154 -2.99 10.35 -24.68
C ALA A 154 -1.97 9.57 -25.51
N ALA A 155 -1.78 8.27 -25.21
CA ALA A 155 -0.89 7.41 -25.99
C ALA A 155 -1.32 7.27 -27.46
N ARG A 156 -2.63 7.20 -27.73
CA ARG A 156 -3.16 7.20 -29.10
C ARG A 156 -3.00 8.55 -29.80
N LEU A 157 -3.17 9.65 -29.08
CA LEU A 157 -2.99 10.99 -29.64
C LEU A 157 -1.52 11.30 -29.91
N ALA A 158 -0.57 10.69 -29.18
CA ALA A 158 0.86 10.97 -29.36
C ALA A 158 1.35 10.75 -30.80
N THR A 159 0.72 9.86 -31.57
CA THR A 159 1.09 9.59 -32.97
C THR A 159 0.51 10.59 -33.98
N THR A 160 -0.56 11.32 -33.62
CA THR A 160 -1.30 12.20 -34.55
C THR A 160 -1.34 13.66 -34.13
N ARG A 161 -1.33 13.93 -32.82
CA ARG A 161 -1.44 15.24 -32.16
C ARG A 161 -0.60 15.25 -30.86
N PRO A 162 0.73 15.32 -30.96
CA PRO A 162 1.62 15.27 -29.79
C PRO A 162 1.39 16.43 -28.82
N ASP A 163 1.06 17.61 -29.30
CA ASP A 163 0.73 18.81 -28.50
C ASP A 163 -0.49 18.58 -27.58
N LEU A 164 -1.54 17.94 -28.09
CA LEU A 164 -2.72 17.58 -27.29
C LEU A 164 -2.41 16.43 -26.33
N SER A 165 -1.58 15.47 -26.74
CA SER A 165 -1.12 14.40 -25.86
C SER A 165 -0.41 14.96 -24.63
N ASP A 166 0.52 15.90 -24.80
CA ASP A 166 1.28 16.50 -23.70
C ASP A 166 0.37 17.29 -22.74
N ARG A 167 -0.56 18.08 -23.28
CA ARG A 167 -1.56 18.80 -22.46
C ARG A 167 -2.44 17.84 -21.66
N LEU A 168 -2.89 16.75 -22.29
CA LEU A 168 -3.69 15.74 -21.63
C LEU A 168 -2.90 15.00 -20.55
N GLN A 169 -1.64 14.63 -20.84
CA GLN A 169 -0.72 14.01 -19.88
C GLN A 169 -0.45 14.91 -18.68
N PHE A 170 -0.33 16.22 -18.89
CA PHE A 170 -0.20 17.17 -17.79
C PHE A 170 -1.49 17.26 -16.96
N ALA A 171 -2.63 17.43 -17.62
CA ALA A 171 -3.94 17.55 -16.95
C ALA A 171 -4.29 16.31 -16.12
N MET A 172 -4.00 15.11 -16.63
CA MET A 172 -4.32 13.86 -15.95
C MET A 172 -3.49 13.58 -14.70
N ARG A 173 -2.35 14.27 -14.48
CA ARG A 173 -1.52 14.10 -13.26
C ARG A 173 -2.32 14.28 -11.99
N ARG A 174 -3.27 15.23 -11.99
CA ARG A 174 -4.17 15.49 -10.84
C ARG A 174 -5.08 14.30 -10.53
N GLY A 175 -5.44 13.51 -11.53
CA GLY A 175 -6.28 12.32 -11.38
C GLY A 175 -5.50 11.05 -11.01
N PHE A 176 -4.17 11.10 -10.86
CA PHE A 176 -3.39 9.92 -10.55
C PHE A 176 -3.71 9.34 -9.17
N ALA A 177 -3.93 10.19 -8.18
CA ALA A 177 -4.24 9.81 -6.82
C ALA A 177 -5.65 10.25 -6.41
N THR A 178 -6.27 9.49 -5.53
CA THR A 178 -7.61 9.76 -4.97
C THR A 178 -7.66 9.43 -3.48
N ARG A 179 -8.72 9.86 -2.79
CA ARG A 179 -8.94 9.63 -1.35
C ARG A 179 -10.38 9.22 -1.08
N GLY A 180 -10.63 8.67 0.11
CA GLY A 180 -11.98 8.36 0.57
C GLY A 180 -12.64 7.24 -0.26
N PRO A 181 -13.96 7.32 -0.54
CA PRO A 181 -14.69 6.24 -1.21
C PRO A 181 -14.22 5.97 -2.65
N ALA A 182 -13.66 6.99 -3.31
CA ALA A 182 -13.14 6.87 -4.67
C ALA A 182 -11.90 5.95 -4.77
N LEU A 183 -11.31 5.57 -3.64
CA LEU A 183 -10.22 4.59 -3.57
C LEU A 183 -10.60 3.26 -4.26
N ALA A 184 -11.86 2.83 -4.22
CA ALA A 184 -12.30 1.61 -4.91
C ALA A 184 -12.05 1.63 -6.44
N PHE A 185 -11.89 2.82 -7.04
CA PHE A 185 -11.59 3.01 -8.46
C PHE A 185 -10.08 3.21 -8.74
N ALA A 186 -9.22 2.91 -7.78
CA ALA A 186 -7.78 2.88 -7.94
C ALA A 186 -7.25 1.45 -8.11
N MET A 187 -6.02 1.33 -8.63
CA MET A 187 -5.34 0.04 -8.75
C MET A 187 -4.66 -0.38 -7.45
N THR A 188 -4.14 0.59 -6.70
CA THR A 188 -3.39 0.33 -5.47
C THR A 188 -3.85 1.27 -4.38
N GLY A 189 -4.04 0.73 -3.18
CA GLY A 189 -4.43 1.48 -1.99
C GLY A 189 -3.27 1.59 -1.02
N LEU A 190 -3.18 2.73 -0.35
CA LEU A 190 -2.40 2.94 0.85
C LEU A 190 -3.37 3.30 1.98
N ILE A 191 -3.31 2.57 3.08
CA ILE A 191 -4.05 2.86 4.31
C ILE A 191 -3.03 3.06 5.42
N GLU A 192 -3.08 4.22 6.06
CA GLU A 192 -2.27 4.52 7.23
C GLU A 192 -3.16 4.60 8.46
N ALA A 193 -2.79 3.85 9.48
CA ALA A 193 -3.51 3.80 10.74
C ALA A 193 -2.52 3.87 11.90
N ARG A 194 -2.93 4.44 13.02
CA ARG A 194 -2.10 4.52 14.22
C ARG A 194 -2.64 3.57 15.27
N ALA A 195 -1.78 2.74 15.86
CA ALA A 195 -2.14 1.91 17.00
C ALA A 195 -2.63 2.84 18.13
N GLY A 196 -3.85 2.63 18.60
CA GLY A 196 -4.44 3.43 19.66
C GLY A 196 -3.67 3.22 20.95
N MET A 197 -3.25 4.30 21.60
CA MET A 197 -3.06 4.27 23.04
C MET A 197 -4.44 3.93 23.60
N ARG A 198 -4.62 2.74 24.18
CA ARG A 198 -5.84 2.42 24.91
C ARG A 198 -6.12 3.60 25.84
N PRO A 199 -7.32 4.22 25.85
CA PRO A 199 -7.67 5.07 26.97
C PRO A 199 -7.54 4.18 28.21
N GLY A 200 -6.60 4.55 29.09
CA GLY A 200 -6.47 3.93 30.40
C GLY A 200 -7.69 4.20 31.26
#